data_AF-A0AAU0MB18-F1
#
_entry.id   AF-A0AAU0MB18-F1
#
_cell.length_a   1.000
_cell.length_b   1.000
_cell.length_c   1.000
_cell.angle_alpha   90.00
_cell.angle_beta   90.00
_cell.angle_gamma   90.00
#
_symmetry.space_group_name_H-M   'P 1'
#
loop_
_entity.id
_entity.type
_entity.pdbx_description
1 polymer ?
#
loop_
_entity_poly.entity_id
_entity_poly.type
_entity_poly.pdbx_seq_one_letter_code
_entity_poly.pdbx_strand_id
1 'polypeptide(L)'
;MAELSGLPRRRTIVLGAAWAVPAVALTAAAPAYAASLTCTYVAPQPTQSAEYTAAVTTIWPVPTDVTTVQFEIWGGAGGGGSSGSKVTGTLNLTGVTQLALVVAQGGLLPSDSGTASVGGSGFGDGGSVPSYSGATTVAYGGSGGGGTAILLGTASGTVVAIAGGGGGTGRYRPPSWNTSGGGAGTGGSGTQGSNLVVTDNTHTLTASIGKSAASGSGLGSAAGGASTTHSATPTGSTRTAFDTADGAAGQAGNLTVGGNGANGVTASLASPSWAVVSAAGGGGYAGGGSGAAVAANWSDQQPSGIGVGIGAAGGGGSDYVNSTYVSSPARSVAPNGNSGNDVRKPGYIKLTWTAVSSCP
;
A
#
# COMPACT_ATOMS: atom_id res chain seq x y z
N MET A 1 101.54 -52.17 -52.46
CA MET A 1 101.07 -53.24 -51.53
C MET A 1 100.22 -52.55 -50.48
N ALA A 2 98.92 -52.78 -50.27
CA ALA A 2 97.85 -53.54 -50.88
C ALA A 2 96.57 -52.71 -50.54
N GLU A 3 95.77 -52.28 -51.51
CA GLU A 3 94.48 -52.87 -51.93
C GLU A 3 93.47 -53.20 -50.81
N LEU A 4 92.25 -52.66 -50.95
CA LEU A 4 90.91 -53.19 -50.64
C LEU A 4 89.98 -52.06 -50.13
N SER A 5 89.27 -51.34 -51.00
CA SER A 5 87.99 -51.69 -51.66
C SER A 5 86.75 -51.56 -50.75
N GLY A 6 85.85 -50.63 -51.06
CA GLY A 6 84.50 -50.57 -50.48
C GLY A 6 83.76 -49.24 -50.73
N LEU A 7 83.05 -49.15 -51.87
CA LEU A 7 82.32 -47.99 -52.40
C LEU A 7 81.02 -47.62 -51.59
N PRO A 8 80.19 -46.64 -52.02
CA PRO A 8 80.12 -45.27 -51.53
C PRO A 8 78.78 -44.98 -50.82
N ARG A 9 78.61 -43.84 -50.13
CA ARG A 9 77.30 -43.13 -50.13
C ARG A 9 77.36 -41.70 -49.60
N ARG A 10 76.90 -40.80 -50.47
CA ARG A 10 76.70 -39.36 -50.29
C ARG A 10 75.72 -39.07 -49.14
N ARG A 11 75.99 -38.01 -48.37
CA ARG A 11 74.94 -37.05 -47.99
C ARG A 11 75.49 -35.63 -47.91
N THR A 12 75.01 -34.89 -48.90
CA THR A 12 75.13 -33.49 -49.28
C THR A 12 74.86 -32.52 -48.12
N ILE A 13 75.75 -31.55 -47.94
CA ILE A 13 75.50 -30.28 -47.25
C ILE A 13 74.69 -29.40 -48.23
N VAL A 14 73.78 -28.55 -47.72
CA VAL A 14 73.62 -27.11 -48.07
C VAL A 14 72.16 -26.59 -48.00
N LEU A 15 72.02 -25.49 -47.25
CA LEU A 15 71.10 -24.33 -47.30
C LEU A 15 69.58 -24.47 -47.07
N GLY A 16 69.09 -23.68 -46.12
CA GLY A 16 67.71 -23.19 -46.03
C GLY A 16 67.72 -21.71 -45.65
N ALA A 17 67.16 -20.88 -46.52
CA ALA A 17 67.12 -19.42 -46.47
C ALA A 17 66.15 -18.85 -45.42
N ALA A 18 66.45 -17.65 -44.94
CA ALA A 18 65.60 -16.78 -44.12
C ALA A 18 64.34 -16.33 -44.89
N TRP A 19 63.23 -15.96 -44.21
CA TRP A 19 62.36 -14.78 -44.46
C TRP A 19 61.33 -14.64 -43.32
N ALA A 20 61.04 -13.38 -42.95
CA ALA A 20 60.25 -12.92 -41.80
C ALA A 20 58.73 -13.12 -41.92
N VAL A 21 58.02 -13.25 -40.78
CA VAL A 21 56.56 -13.01 -40.64
C VAL A 21 56.23 -12.69 -39.16
N PRO A 22 55.08 -12.08 -38.82
CA PRO A 22 54.81 -10.65 -38.74
C PRO A 22 54.47 -10.18 -37.30
N ALA A 23 54.46 -8.86 -37.09
CA ALA A 23 53.99 -8.22 -35.86
C ALA A 23 52.56 -8.68 -35.50
N VAL A 24 52.40 -9.23 -34.29
CA VAL A 24 51.09 -9.55 -33.71
C VAL A 24 50.43 -8.25 -33.28
N ALA A 25 49.63 -7.68 -34.17
CA ALA A 25 48.65 -6.64 -33.84
C ALA A 25 47.27 -7.13 -34.27
N LEU A 26 46.62 -7.98 -33.46
CA LEU A 26 45.21 -8.31 -33.62
C LEU A 26 44.54 -8.52 -32.24
N THR A 27 43.62 -7.59 -31.98
CA THR A 27 42.47 -7.66 -31.07
C THR A 27 42.78 -7.85 -29.58
N ALA A 28 42.98 -6.74 -28.88
CA ALA A 28 42.27 -6.60 -27.62
C ALA A 28 40.78 -6.74 -27.96
N ALA A 29 40.22 -7.91 -27.70
CA ALA A 29 38.79 -7.97 -27.47
C ALA A 29 38.56 -6.99 -26.32
N ALA A 30 38.08 -5.78 -26.65
CA ALA A 30 37.35 -5.02 -25.68
C ALA A 30 36.37 -6.04 -25.07
N PRO A 31 36.34 -6.23 -23.75
CA PRO A 31 35.18 -6.86 -23.18
C PRO A 31 34.04 -6.03 -23.73
N ALA A 32 33.24 -6.60 -24.64
CA ALA A 32 31.86 -6.20 -24.75
C ALA A 32 31.28 -6.57 -23.39
N TYR A 33 31.59 -5.76 -22.38
CA TYR A 33 30.62 -5.40 -21.37
C TYR A 33 29.42 -5.05 -22.22
N ALA A 34 28.49 -6.00 -22.38
CA ALA A 34 27.14 -5.71 -22.79
C ALA A 34 26.77 -4.51 -21.93
N ALA A 35 26.67 -3.33 -22.54
CA ALA A 35 26.40 -2.10 -21.84
C ALA A 35 25.00 -2.26 -21.27
N SER A 36 24.93 -2.81 -20.07
CA SER A 36 23.69 -3.28 -19.48
C SER A 36 23.04 -2.04 -18.88
N LEU A 37 22.09 -1.47 -19.61
CA LEU A 37 21.40 -0.25 -19.21
C LEU A 37 20.42 -0.60 -18.10
N THR A 38 20.43 0.16 -17.01
CA THR A 38 19.38 0.05 -16.00
C THR A 38 18.21 0.91 -16.44
N CYS A 39 17.11 0.28 -16.79
CA CYS A 39 15.89 0.92 -17.23
C CYS A 39 14.90 1.02 -16.08
N THR A 40 14.12 2.08 -16.07
CA THR A 40 13.09 2.32 -15.05
C THR A 40 11.82 2.80 -15.72
N TYR A 41 10.69 2.21 -15.30
CA TYR A 41 9.36 2.65 -15.67
C TYR A 41 8.58 2.99 -14.40
N VAL A 42 7.91 4.13 -14.41
CA VAL A 42 6.99 4.55 -13.34
C VAL A 42 5.60 4.65 -13.95
N ALA A 43 4.65 3.90 -13.39
CA ALA A 43 3.28 3.94 -13.87
C ALA A 43 2.65 5.32 -13.60
N PRO A 44 1.82 5.83 -14.51
CA PRO A 44 1.07 7.06 -14.27
C PRO A 44 0.25 6.95 -12.97
N GLN A 45 0.36 7.98 -12.12
CA GLN A 45 -0.41 8.07 -10.88
C GLN A 45 -1.71 8.84 -11.13
N PRO A 46 -2.80 8.50 -10.43
CA PRO A 46 -3.97 9.35 -10.47
C PRO A 46 -3.70 10.75 -9.88
N THR A 47 -4.47 11.72 -10.33
CA THR A 47 -4.32 13.12 -9.95
C THR A 47 -4.51 13.32 -8.45
N GLN A 48 -3.56 14.01 -7.81
CA GLN A 48 -3.65 14.40 -6.41
C GLN A 48 -4.64 15.56 -6.26
N SER A 49 -5.92 15.25 -6.01
CA SER A 49 -6.99 16.22 -5.74
C SER A 49 -8.01 15.62 -4.78
N ALA A 50 -8.74 16.45 -4.06
CA ALA A 50 -9.87 16.03 -3.23
C ALA A 50 -10.97 15.32 -4.05
N GLU A 51 -11.19 15.76 -5.28
CA GLU A 51 -12.32 15.35 -6.14
C GLU A 51 -12.11 14.01 -6.85
N TYR A 52 -10.86 13.63 -7.13
CA TYR A 52 -10.57 12.44 -7.94
C TYR A 52 -10.41 11.19 -7.08
N THR A 53 -11.38 10.28 -7.13
CA THR A 53 -11.34 9.01 -6.39
C THR A 53 -10.82 7.84 -7.22
N ALA A 54 -10.84 7.94 -8.56
CA ALA A 54 -10.58 6.81 -9.46
C ALA A 54 -9.12 6.37 -9.50
N ALA A 55 -8.89 5.05 -9.54
CA ALA A 55 -7.59 4.45 -9.81
C ALA A 55 -7.18 4.64 -11.28
N VAL A 56 -5.88 4.55 -11.56
CA VAL A 56 -5.33 4.52 -12.92
C VAL A 56 -4.86 3.11 -13.23
N THR A 57 -5.32 2.55 -14.35
CA THR A 57 -4.83 1.28 -14.87
C THR A 57 -4.05 1.51 -16.15
N THR A 58 -2.85 0.97 -16.24
CA THR A 58 -1.99 1.07 -17.44
C THR A 58 -1.48 -0.31 -17.83
N ILE A 59 -1.42 -0.56 -19.14
CA ILE A 59 -0.78 -1.76 -19.68
C ILE A 59 0.67 -1.41 -20.01
N TRP A 60 1.60 -2.12 -19.37
CA TRP A 60 3.03 -2.01 -19.66
C TRP A 60 3.46 -3.21 -20.51
N PRO A 61 3.91 -3.00 -21.76
CA PRO A 61 4.45 -4.07 -22.57
C PRO A 61 5.80 -4.52 -22.01
N VAL A 62 5.96 -5.83 -21.82
CA VAL A 62 7.24 -6.40 -21.37
C VAL A 62 8.22 -6.34 -22.56
N PRO A 63 9.40 -5.72 -22.42
CA PRO A 63 10.38 -5.73 -23.49
C PRO A 63 10.86 -7.15 -23.78
N THR A 64 11.10 -7.48 -25.05
CA THR A 64 11.33 -8.88 -25.51
C THR A 64 12.49 -9.60 -24.83
N ASP A 65 13.49 -8.85 -24.36
CA ASP A 65 14.71 -9.41 -23.75
C ASP A 65 14.68 -9.37 -22.22
N VAL A 66 13.56 -8.99 -21.61
CA VAL A 66 13.43 -8.81 -20.16
C VAL A 66 12.73 -10.01 -19.56
N THR A 67 13.50 -10.85 -18.88
CA THR A 67 13.01 -12.05 -18.17
C THR A 67 12.77 -11.80 -16.68
N THR A 68 13.34 -10.73 -16.12
CA THR A 68 13.17 -10.36 -14.72
C THR A 68 13.06 -8.86 -14.55
N VAL A 69 12.18 -8.42 -13.64
CA VAL A 69 12.05 -7.01 -13.25
C VAL A 69 11.97 -6.88 -11.74
N GLN A 70 12.68 -5.92 -11.17
CA GLN A 70 12.47 -5.52 -9.78
C GLN A 70 11.27 -4.57 -9.74
N PHE A 71 10.36 -4.79 -8.80
CA PHE A 71 9.22 -3.91 -8.60
C PHE A 71 9.24 -3.28 -7.22
N GLU A 72 8.66 -2.08 -7.17
CA GLU A 72 8.29 -1.38 -5.95
C GLU A 72 6.86 -0.85 -6.14
N ILE A 73 5.94 -1.27 -5.29
CA ILE A 73 4.55 -0.82 -5.33
C ILE A 73 4.10 -0.27 -3.98
N TRP A 74 3.34 0.82 -4.00
CA TRP A 74 2.75 1.43 -2.81
C TRP A 74 1.23 1.47 -2.91
N GLY A 75 0.53 1.14 -1.83
CA GLY A 75 -0.91 1.38 -1.70
C GLY A 75 -1.21 2.87 -1.51
N GLY A 76 -2.45 3.28 -1.81
CA GLY A 76 -2.90 4.65 -1.56
C GLY A 76 -2.87 4.98 -0.06
N ALA A 77 -2.48 6.21 0.28
CA ALA A 77 -2.51 6.69 1.67
C ALA A 77 -3.97 6.80 2.18
N GLY A 78 -4.20 6.70 3.48
CA GLY A 78 -5.49 7.05 4.06
C GLY A 78 -5.65 8.57 4.22
N GLY A 79 -6.89 9.02 4.35
CA GLY A 79 -7.20 10.42 4.62
C GLY A 79 -6.66 10.85 5.98
N GLY A 80 -5.93 11.97 6.01
CA GLY A 80 -5.46 12.62 7.24
C GLY A 80 -4.12 12.11 7.78
N GLY A 81 -3.42 11.28 7.03
CA GLY A 81 -1.99 11.05 7.26
C GLY A 81 -1.57 9.62 7.58
N SER A 82 -2.32 8.61 7.13
CA SER A 82 -1.86 7.21 7.23
C SER A 82 -1.21 6.76 5.92
N SER A 83 -0.14 5.99 6.04
CA SER A 83 0.54 5.41 4.87
C SER A 83 -0.16 4.15 4.35
N GLY A 84 -0.09 3.97 3.04
CA GLY A 84 -0.26 2.65 2.44
C GLY A 84 0.90 1.71 2.78
N SER A 85 0.82 0.46 2.33
CA SER A 85 1.95 -0.46 2.36
C SER A 85 2.88 -0.21 1.18
N LYS A 86 4.15 -0.58 1.35
CA LYS A 86 5.13 -0.73 0.29
C LYS A 86 5.49 -2.21 0.18
N VAL A 87 5.36 -2.75 -1.03
CA VAL A 87 5.80 -4.11 -1.37
C VAL A 87 6.88 -4.03 -2.45
N THR A 88 7.97 -4.73 -2.24
CA THR A 88 9.05 -4.89 -3.25
C THR A 88 9.32 -6.35 -3.52
N GLY A 89 9.92 -6.66 -4.66
CA GLY A 89 10.32 -8.02 -5.01
C GLY A 89 10.91 -8.08 -6.41
N THR A 90 11.30 -9.29 -6.82
CA THR A 90 11.75 -9.56 -8.18
C THR A 90 10.72 -10.44 -8.87
N LEU A 91 10.15 -9.94 -9.97
CA LEU A 91 9.15 -10.61 -10.78
C LEU A 91 9.81 -11.37 -11.92
N ASN A 92 9.52 -12.66 -12.04
CA ASN A 92 9.86 -13.49 -13.19
C ASN A 92 8.83 -13.27 -14.31
N LEU A 93 9.33 -12.85 -15.48
CA LEU A 93 8.56 -12.51 -16.67
C LEU A 93 8.72 -13.52 -17.80
N THR A 94 9.26 -14.71 -17.53
CA THR A 94 9.42 -15.76 -18.56
C THR A 94 8.07 -16.10 -19.19
N GLY A 95 7.91 -15.79 -20.49
CA GLY A 95 6.66 -16.01 -21.23
C GLY A 95 5.57 -14.96 -21.00
N VAL A 96 5.85 -13.87 -20.28
CA VAL A 96 4.92 -12.76 -20.03
C VAL A 96 5.16 -11.66 -21.05
N THR A 97 4.14 -11.24 -21.78
CA THR A 97 4.25 -10.20 -22.83
C THR A 97 3.79 -8.81 -22.38
N GLN A 98 2.98 -8.73 -21.33
CA GLN A 98 2.46 -7.46 -20.80
C GLN A 98 2.03 -7.60 -19.34
N LEU A 99 2.06 -6.49 -18.60
CA LEU A 99 1.55 -6.37 -17.25
C LEU A 99 0.45 -5.31 -17.19
N ALA A 100 -0.59 -5.57 -16.42
CA ALA A 100 -1.53 -4.54 -16.01
C ALA A 100 -1.13 -3.97 -14.65
N LEU A 101 -1.01 -2.65 -14.59
CA LEU A 101 -0.54 -1.90 -13.44
C LEU A 101 -1.69 -1.04 -12.95
N VAL A 102 -2.23 -1.38 -11.77
CA VAL A 102 -3.34 -0.66 -11.14
C VAL A 102 -2.78 0.21 -10.02
N VAL A 103 -2.70 1.51 -10.25
CA VAL A 103 -2.26 2.50 -9.26
C VAL A 103 -3.48 3.07 -8.54
N ALA A 104 -3.60 2.79 -7.25
CA ALA A 104 -4.73 3.23 -6.45
C ALA A 104 -4.69 4.73 -6.12
N GLN A 105 -5.85 5.29 -5.81
CA GLN A 105 -5.98 6.60 -5.18
C GLN A 105 -5.86 6.55 -3.67
N GLY A 106 -5.47 7.70 -3.09
CA GLY A 106 -5.52 7.92 -1.65
C GLY A 106 -6.93 8.24 -1.14
N GLY A 107 -7.13 8.02 0.15
CA GLY A 107 -8.25 8.54 0.93
C GLY A 107 -8.14 10.04 1.14
N LEU A 108 -9.18 10.62 1.73
CA LEU A 108 -9.33 12.05 1.95
C LEU A 108 -9.74 12.30 3.39
N LEU A 109 -9.14 13.33 4.01
CA LEU A 109 -9.70 13.97 5.18
C LEU A 109 -10.07 15.39 4.77
N PRO A 110 -11.36 15.72 4.65
CA PRO A 110 -11.76 17.08 4.33
C PRO A 110 -11.32 18.07 5.41
N SER A 111 -10.92 19.28 5.02
CA SER A 111 -10.65 20.35 5.99
C SER A 111 -11.91 20.81 6.71
N ASP A 112 -13.02 20.85 5.97
CA ASP A 112 -14.35 21.12 6.49
C ASP A 112 -14.82 19.93 7.31
N SER A 113 -14.94 20.12 8.63
CA SER A 113 -15.37 19.08 9.57
C SER A 113 -16.82 18.60 9.35
N GLY A 114 -17.53 19.11 8.34
CA GLY A 114 -18.92 18.81 8.01
C GLY A 114 -19.13 17.97 6.75
N THR A 115 -18.08 17.52 6.06
CA THR A 115 -18.22 16.83 4.77
C THR A 115 -17.85 15.34 4.84
N ALA A 116 -18.73 14.53 4.23
CA ALA A 116 -18.46 13.13 3.93
C ALA A 116 -17.29 13.00 2.96
N SER A 117 -16.62 11.85 2.95
CA SER A 117 -15.52 11.60 2.03
C SER A 117 -15.58 10.18 1.46
N VAL A 118 -15.47 10.09 0.13
CA VAL A 118 -15.38 8.79 -0.56
C VAL A 118 -13.97 8.23 -0.41
N GLY A 119 -13.85 6.91 -0.26
CA GLY A 119 -12.56 6.21 -0.26
C GLY A 119 -11.83 6.34 -1.60
N GLY A 120 -10.52 6.10 -1.59
CA GLY A 120 -9.72 5.99 -2.82
C GLY A 120 -9.98 4.67 -3.52
N SER A 121 -10.22 4.69 -4.84
CA SER A 121 -10.40 3.47 -5.62
C SER A 121 -9.06 2.77 -5.88
N GLY A 122 -9.12 1.46 -6.14
CA GLY A 122 -7.94 0.64 -6.42
C GLY A 122 -8.31 -0.75 -6.91
N PHE A 123 -7.36 -1.68 -6.80
CA PHE A 123 -7.64 -3.11 -6.96
C PHE A 123 -8.62 -3.61 -5.88
N GLY A 124 -8.49 -3.07 -4.66
CA GLY A 124 -9.54 -3.06 -3.64
C GLY A 124 -9.77 -1.61 -3.20
N ASP A 125 -11.02 -1.20 -3.07
CA ASP A 125 -11.37 0.18 -2.78
C ASP A 125 -11.23 0.49 -1.28
N GLY A 126 -10.81 1.71 -0.95
CA GLY A 126 -10.88 2.22 0.41
C GLY A 126 -12.33 2.45 0.84
N GLY A 127 -12.60 2.28 2.12
CA GLY A 127 -13.91 2.59 2.69
C GLY A 127 -14.19 4.10 2.69
N SER A 128 -15.47 4.44 2.68
CA SER A 128 -15.96 5.82 2.71
C SER A 128 -16.40 6.24 4.11
N VAL A 129 -16.35 7.53 4.37
CA VAL A 129 -16.95 8.15 5.55
C VAL A 129 -18.29 8.74 5.10
N PRO A 130 -19.43 8.12 5.46
CA PRO A 130 -20.75 8.51 4.95
C PRO A 130 -21.22 9.84 5.53
N SER A 131 -22.05 10.55 4.77
CA SER A 131 -22.71 11.77 5.24
C SER A 131 -23.72 11.45 6.35
N TYR A 132 -23.83 12.35 7.33
CA TYR A 132 -24.78 12.24 8.43
C TYR A 132 -25.48 13.57 8.66
N SER A 133 -26.81 13.55 8.61
CA SER A 133 -27.67 14.75 8.78
C SER A 133 -28.50 14.74 10.06
N GLY A 134 -28.35 13.71 10.92
CA GLY A 134 -29.12 13.57 12.15
C GLY A 134 -28.66 14.47 13.31
N ALA A 135 -27.66 15.32 13.10
CA ALA A 135 -27.14 16.23 14.12
C ALA A 135 -26.74 17.59 13.53
N THR A 136 -26.85 18.66 14.34
CA THR A 136 -26.46 20.02 13.92
C THR A 136 -24.94 20.18 13.81
N THR A 137 -24.18 19.35 14.50
CA THR A 137 -22.72 19.34 14.49
C THR A 137 -22.24 17.92 14.24
N VAL A 138 -21.36 17.73 13.26
CA VAL A 138 -20.75 16.42 12.99
C VAL A 138 -19.23 16.57 12.95
N ALA A 139 -18.52 15.56 13.42
CA ALA A 139 -17.08 15.42 13.24
C ALA A 139 -16.80 14.17 12.40
N TYR A 140 -16.25 14.35 11.20
CA TYR A 140 -15.94 13.25 10.29
C TYR A 140 -14.47 12.82 10.40
N GLY A 141 -14.23 11.51 10.43
CA GLY A 141 -12.92 10.90 10.21
C GLY A 141 -12.46 10.95 8.75
N GLY A 142 -11.28 10.40 8.47
CA GLY A 142 -10.75 10.25 7.12
C GLY A 142 -11.28 9.01 6.40
N SER A 143 -11.37 9.07 5.06
CA SER A 143 -11.64 7.89 4.24
C SER A 143 -10.38 7.03 4.01
N GLY A 144 -10.57 5.77 3.59
CA GLY A 144 -9.48 4.84 3.32
C GLY A 144 -8.84 5.02 1.95
N GLY A 145 -7.56 4.64 1.82
CA GLY A 145 -6.87 4.53 0.53
C GLY A 145 -7.12 3.20 -0.16
N GLY A 146 -7.02 3.18 -1.50
CA GLY A 146 -7.17 1.95 -2.29
C GLY A 146 -5.89 1.10 -2.34
N GLY A 147 -6.05 -0.17 -2.73
CA GLY A 147 -4.94 -1.11 -2.93
C GLY A 147 -4.34 -1.03 -4.34
N THR A 148 -3.03 -0.98 -4.46
CA THR A 148 -2.29 -0.96 -5.74
C THR A 148 -1.92 -2.39 -6.13
N ALA A 149 -2.02 -2.75 -7.41
CA ALA A 149 -1.74 -4.12 -7.87
C ALA A 149 -0.96 -4.22 -9.18
N ILE A 150 -0.20 -5.31 -9.32
CA ILE A 150 0.40 -5.78 -10.57
C ILE A 150 -0.27 -7.10 -10.96
N LEU A 151 -0.71 -7.19 -12.21
CA LEU A 151 -1.32 -8.39 -12.78
C LEU A 151 -0.60 -8.79 -14.07
N LEU A 152 -0.54 -10.10 -14.34
CA LEU A 152 -0.04 -10.64 -15.60
C LEU A 152 -1.09 -10.45 -16.70
N GLY A 153 -0.68 -9.91 -17.84
CA GLY A 153 -1.59 -9.72 -18.97
C GLY A 153 -2.47 -8.48 -18.80
N THR A 154 -3.76 -8.69 -18.62
CA THR A 154 -4.77 -7.61 -18.54
C THR A 154 -5.16 -7.30 -17.09
N ALA A 155 -6.02 -6.29 -16.90
CA ALA A 155 -6.54 -5.91 -15.58
C ALA A 155 -7.41 -6.99 -14.90
N SER A 156 -7.78 -8.05 -15.63
CA SER A 156 -8.46 -9.25 -15.10
C SER A 156 -7.54 -10.47 -15.10
N GLY A 157 -6.24 -10.24 -15.22
CA GLY A 157 -5.21 -11.27 -15.28
C GLY A 157 -4.86 -11.87 -13.92
N THR A 158 -3.80 -12.66 -13.88
CA THR A 158 -3.33 -13.27 -12.62
C THR A 158 -2.64 -12.22 -11.77
N VAL A 159 -3.13 -12.03 -10.54
CA VAL A 159 -2.50 -11.12 -9.57
C VAL A 159 -1.12 -11.64 -9.15
N VAL A 160 -0.14 -10.75 -9.26
CA VAL A 160 1.26 -10.99 -8.89
C VAL A 160 1.56 -10.39 -7.51
N ALA A 161 1.17 -9.14 -7.30
CA ALA A 161 1.45 -8.42 -6.08
C ALA A 161 0.36 -7.37 -5.82
N ILE A 162 0.01 -7.18 -4.55
CA ILE A 162 -0.89 -6.14 -4.06
C ILE A 162 -0.22 -5.45 -2.87
N ALA A 163 -0.18 -4.13 -2.90
CA ALA A 163 0.11 -3.29 -1.75
C ALA A 163 -1.20 -2.67 -1.22
N GLY A 164 -1.53 -2.96 0.03
CA GLY A 164 -2.74 -2.48 0.70
C GLY A 164 -2.70 -0.98 0.98
N GLY A 165 -3.85 -0.32 0.87
CA GLY A 165 -4.03 1.08 1.20
C GLY A 165 -4.09 1.34 2.71
N GLY A 166 -3.82 2.58 3.12
CA GLY A 166 -3.92 3.03 4.51
C GLY A 166 -5.36 3.24 4.97
N GLY A 167 -5.64 3.06 6.26
CA GLY A 167 -6.94 3.38 6.86
C GLY A 167 -7.05 4.87 7.19
N GLY A 168 -8.24 5.46 7.20
CA GLY A 168 -8.39 6.88 7.51
C GLY A 168 -8.05 7.22 8.96
N THR A 169 -7.67 8.47 9.23
CA THR A 169 -7.42 8.95 10.59
C THR A 169 -8.70 9.21 11.36
N GLY A 170 -8.68 8.87 12.65
CA GLY A 170 -9.76 9.20 13.57
C GLY A 170 -9.92 10.70 13.77
N ARG A 171 -11.05 11.09 14.34
CA ARG A 171 -11.39 12.47 14.65
C ARG A 171 -11.94 12.50 16.07
N TYR A 172 -11.63 13.55 16.81
CA TYR A 172 -12.27 13.82 18.08
C TYR A 172 -12.66 15.28 18.17
N ARG A 173 -13.72 15.55 18.92
CA ARG A 173 -14.17 16.91 19.23
C ARG A 173 -14.30 17.00 20.75
N PRO A 174 -13.34 17.64 21.43
CA PRO A 174 -13.36 17.69 22.88
C PRO A 174 -13.72 19.11 23.38
N PRO A 175 -14.06 19.26 24.67
CA PRO A 175 -13.60 20.38 25.50
C PRO A 175 -12.10 20.24 25.81
N SER A 176 -11.52 21.04 26.70
CA SER A 176 -10.09 20.98 27.08
C SER A 176 -9.70 19.70 27.86
N TRP A 177 -9.92 18.51 27.30
CA TRP A 177 -9.64 17.20 27.92
C TRP A 177 -8.32 16.61 27.42
N ASN A 178 -7.67 15.80 28.26
CA ASN A 178 -6.45 15.11 27.88
C ASN A 178 -6.76 14.01 26.86
N THR A 179 -5.98 13.99 25.78
CA THR A 179 -6.10 12.99 24.72
C THR A 179 -4.87 12.10 24.68
N SER A 180 -5.08 10.80 24.50
CA SER A 180 -4.00 9.82 24.32
C SER A 180 -4.38 8.77 23.28
N GLY A 181 -3.41 8.30 22.51
CA GLY A 181 -3.63 7.34 21.41
C GLY A 181 -4.29 7.95 20.17
N GLY A 182 -4.84 7.11 19.28
CA GLY A 182 -5.52 7.56 18.05
C GLY A 182 -4.71 7.46 16.74
N GLY A 183 -3.58 6.76 16.74
CA GLY A 183 -2.82 6.47 15.51
C GLY A 183 -3.62 5.60 14.54
N ALA A 184 -3.55 5.89 13.24
CA ALA A 184 -4.23 5.11 12.19
C ALA A 184 -3.48 3.83 11.80
N GLY A 185 -4.21 2.83 11.31
CA GLY A 185 -3.61 1.61 10.79
C GLY A 185 -2.89 1.86 9.45
N THR A 186 -1.61 1.50 9.38
CA THR A 186 -0.84 1.50 8.13
C THR A 186 -1.19 0.28 7.28
N GLY A 187 -1.21 0.44 5.95
CA GLY A 187 -1.41 -0.68 5.02
C GLY A 187 -0.40 -1.82 5.23
N GLY A 188 -0.81 -3.06 4.94
CA GLY A 188 0.07 -4.22 4.75
C GLY A 188 0.77 -4.81 5.97
N SER A 189 0.79 -4.11 7.10
CA SER A 189 1.61 -4.50 8.26
C SER A 189 0.84 -5.26 9.34
N GLY A 190 -0.50 -5.27 9.29
CA GLY A 190 -1.31 -5.71 10.43
C GLY A 190 -1.08 -4.87 11.69
N THR A 191 -0.30 -3.78 11.61
CA THR A 191 -0.03 -2.87 12.72
C THR A 191 -1.35 -2.25 13.15
N GLN A 192 -1.78 -2.65 14.34
CA GLN A 192 -2.87 -1.99 15.04
C GLN A 192 -2.32 -0.65 15.53
N GLY A 193 -2.93 0.45 15.12
CA GLY A 193 -2.80 1.71 15.85
C GLY A 193 -3.35 1.59 17.28
N SER A 194 -3.29 2.67 18.05
CA SER A 194 -3.73 2.68 19.45
C SER A 194 -5.17 3.14 19.57
N ASN A 195 -5.91 2.57 20.53
CA ASN A 195 -7.22 3.07 20.93
C ASN A 195 -7.15 4.58 21.18
N LEU A 196 -8.21 5.29 20.82
CA LEU A 196 -8.38 6.68 21.15
C LEU A 196 -9.03 6.78 22.53
N VAL A 197 -8.30 7.37 23.48
CA VAL A 197 -8.76 7.56 24.85
C VAL A 197 -8.76 9.05 25.18
N VAL A 198 -9.91 9.54 25.60
CA VAL A 198 -10.10 10.94 26.03
C VAL A 198 -10.57 10.93 27.46
N THR A 199 -9.86 11.63 28.34
CA THR A 199 -10.03 11.53 29.80
C THR A 199 -9.90 12.91 30.46
N ASP A 200 -10.67 13.13 31.52
CA ASP A 200 -10.43 14.18 32.51
C ASP A 200 -10.35 13.57 33.92
N ASN A 201 -10.45 14.38 34.97
CA ASN A 201 -10.31 13.91 36.35
C ASN A 201 -11.42 12.95 36.82
N THR A 202 -12.54 12.88 36.11
CA THR A 202 -13.76 12.14 36.53
C THR A 202 -14.41 11.31 35.41
N HIS A 203 -14.03 11.53 34.15
CA HIS A 203 -14.68 10.97 32.97
C HIS A 203 -13.66 10.31 32.03
N THR A 204 -14.06 9.22 31.37
CA THR A 204 -13.25 8.56 30.34
C THR A 204 -14.12 8.09 29.18
N LEU A 205 -13.70 8.36 27.95
CA LEU A 205 -14.18 7.71 26.74
C LEU A 205 -13.05 6.90 26.10
N THR A 206 -13.39 5.72 25.60
CA THR A 206 -12.49 4.88 24.80
C THR A 206 -13.19 4.49 23.51
N ALA A 207 -12.56 4.73 22.37
CA ALA A 207 -12.97 4.20 21.07
C ALA A 207 -11.82 3.40 20.50
N SER A 208 -12.07 2.14 20.16
CA SER A 208 -11.06 1.29 19.55
C SER A 208 -10.99 1.48 18.04
N ILE A 209 -9.77 1.40 17.55
CA ILE A 209 -9.40 1.53 16.14
C ILE A 209 -9.89 0.31 15.34
N GLY A 210 -10.18 0.55 14.06
CA GLY A 210 -10.40 -0.48 13.07
C GLY A 210 -9.18 -1.40 12.94
N LYS A 211 -9.40 -2.71 13.08
CA LYS A 211 -8.33 -3.69 12.91
C LYS A 211 -7.83 -3.67 11.46
N SER A 212 -6.53 -3.55 11.28
CA SER A 212 -5.86 -3.74 9.99
C SER A 212 -6.09 -5.17 9.51
N ALA A 213 -6.35 -5.34 8.21
CA ALA A 213 -6.52 -6.66 7.63
C ALA A 213 -5.21 -7.45 7.69
N ALA A 214 -5.31 -8.75 7.98
CA ALA A 214 -4.16 -9.64 8.01
C ALA A 214 -3.55 -9.77 6.61
N SER A 215 -2.24 -9.56 6.50
CA SER A 215 -1.48 -9.78 5.28
C SER A 215 -1.46 -11.26 4.89
N GLY A 216 -1.75 -11.55 3.62
CA GLY A 216 -1.74 -12.91 3.08
C GLY A 216 -0.32 -13.33 2.69
N SER A 217 0.08 -14.52 3.12
CA SER A 217 1.22 -15.27 2.60
C SER A 217 0.82 -16.73 2.37
N GLY A 218 -0.03 -16.99 1.37
CA GLY A 218 -0.45 -18.35 1.02
C GLY A 218 -1.84 -18.42 0.39
N LEU A 219 -2.01 -19.37 -0.53
CA LEU A 219 -3.30 -19.74 -1.12
C LEU A 219 -4.29 -20.14 -0.02
N GLY A 220 -5.41 -19.44 0.07
CA GLY A 220 -6.51 -19.77 0.98
C GLY A 220 -6.26 -19.33 2.43
N SER A 221 -7.29 -18.76 3.03
CA SER A 221 -7.36 -18.35 4.44
C SER A 221 -6.74 -16.99 4.78
N ALA A 222 -7.49 -15.94 4.50
CA ALA A 222 -7.92 -15.00 5.54
C ALA A 222 -9.16 -14.26 5.04
N ALA A 223 -10.35 -14.66 5.50
CA ALA A 223 -11.36 -13.64 5.75
C ALA A 223 -10.68 -12.64 6.68
N GLY A 224 -10.48 -11.39 6.23
CA GLY A 224 -9.97 -10.35 7.11
C GLY A 224 -10.83 -10.39 8.37
N GLY A 225 -10.23 -10.66 9.52
CA GLY A 225 -10.97 -10.72 10.77
C GLY A 225 -11.76 -9.43 10.88
N ALA A 226 -13.09 -9.54 10.99
CA ALA A 226 -13.89 -8.39 11.34
C ALA A 226 -13.24 -7.72 12.55
N SER A 227 -13.07 -6.41 12.46
CA SER A 227 -12.94 -5.59 13.66
C SER A 227 -14.13 -5.98 14.54
N THR A 228 -13.87 -6.63 15.68
CA THR A 228 -14.91 -7.03 16.63
C THR A 228 -15.63 -5.81 17.16
N THR A 229 -16.84 -6.02 17.66
CA THR A 229 -17.55 -5.14 18.60
C THR A 229 -16.56 -4.49 19.57
N HIS A 230 -16.68 -3.19 19.74
CA HIS A 230 -15.67 -2.32 20.29
C HIS A 230 -16.31 -1.51 21.41
N SER A 231 -16.14 -1.99 22.64
CA SER A 231 -16.80 -1.38 23.80
C SER A 231 -16.33 0.05 24.02
N ALA A 232 -17.22 0.95 23.63
CA ALA A 232 -17.31 2.28 24.14
C ALA A 232 -17.79 2.23 25.59
N THR A 233 -16.90 2.51 26.55
CA THR A 233 -17.29 2.60 27.97
C THR A 233 -17.16 4.05 28.43
N PRO A 234 -18.25 4.81 28.51
CA PRO A 234 -18.26 6.05 29.26
C PRO A 234 -18.31 5.70 30.74
N THR A 235 -17.27 6.05 31.50
CA THR A 235 -17.27 5.98 32.97
C THR A 235 -17.39 7.38 33.55
N GLY A 236 -18.07 7.50 34.70
CA GLY A 236 -18.36 8.77 35.36
C GLY A 236 -19.68 8.73 36.15
N SER A 237 -19.77 9.53 37.20
CA SER A 237 -20.79 9.37 38.24
C SER A 237 -22.20 9.85 37.85
N THR A 238 -22.35 10.69 36.82
CA THR A 238 -23.63 11.31 36.45
C THR A 238 -23.78 11.50 34.92
N ARG A 239 -23.92 10.40 34.18
CA ARG A 239 -24.12 10.42 32.71
C ARG A 239 -25.58 10.72 32.34
N THR A 240 -25.81 11.59 31.35
CA THR A 240 -27.17 11.96 30.89
C THR A 240 -27.56 11.36 29.57
N ALA A 241 -26.61 11.15 28.66
CA ALA A 241 -26.86 10.50 27.37
C ALA A 241 -25.57 9.87 26.83
N PHE A 242 -25.70 8.79 26.05
CA PHE A 242 -24.60 8.18 25.33
C PHE A 242 -25.10 7.38 24.13
N ASP A 243 -24.26 7.27 23.11
CA ASP A 243 -24.46 6.45 21.93
C ASP A 243 -23.11 5.87 21.48
N THR A 244 -23.15 4.68 20.90
CA THR A 244 -21.96 3.89 20.58
C THR A 244 -22.19 3.12 19.30
N ALA A 245 -21.21 3.14 18.41
CA ALA A 245 -21.24 2.33 17.21
C ALA A 245 -19.93 1.55 17.05
N ASP A 246 -20.07 0.24 16.88
CA ASP A 246 -18.95 -0.65 16.61
C ASP A 246 -18.44 -0.46 15.18
N GLY A 247 -17.13 -0.56 15.01
CA GLY A 247 -16.51 -0.55 13.68
C GLY A 247 -16.95 -1.74 12.84
N ALA A 248 -17.06 -1.53 11.53
CA ALA A 248 -17.41 -2.57 10.57
C ALA A 248 -16.18 -3.33 10.06
N ALA A 249 -16.39 -4.57 9.63
CA ALA A 249 -15.39 -5.38 8.96
C ALA A 249 -15.13 -4.91 7.53
N GLY A 250 -13.87 -4.97 7.09
CA GLY A 250 -13.54 -4.88 5.66
C GLY A 250 -13.88 -6.19 4.95
N GLN A 251 -13.90 -6.14 3.62
CA GLN A 251 -14.27 -7.27 2.77
C GLN A 251 -13.05 -8.06 2.33
N ALA A 252 -13.20 -9.37 2.17
CA ALA A 252 -12.18 -10.21 1.58
C ALA A 252 -12.16 -10.06 0.04
N GLY A 253 -10.97 -10.02 -0.56
CA GLY A 253 -10.80 -10.17 -2.00
C GLY A 253 -10.68 -11.65 -2.41
N ASN A 254 -10.68 -11.90 -3.71
CA ASN A 254 -10.63 -13.25 -4.28
C ASN A 254 -9.59 -13.41 -5.41
N LEU A 255 -8.64 -12.48 -5.52
CA LEU A 255 -7.62 -12.40 -6.58
C LEU A 255 -8.17 -12.10 -8.00
N THR A 256 -9.50 -12.05 -8.18
CA THR A 256 -10.13 -11.41 -9.35
C THR A 256 -10.49 -9.96 -9.04
N VAL A 257 -10.87 -9.71 -7.79
CA VAL A 257 -11.07 -8.38 -7.19
C VAL A 257 -10.37 -8.33 -5.83
N GLY A 258 -9.92 -7.14 -5.45
CA GLY A 258 -9.38 -6.87 -4.13
C GLY A 258 -10.48 -6.79 -3.07
N GLY A 259 -10.06 -6.81 -1.81
CA GLY A 259 -10.92 -6.61 -0.66
C GLY A 259 -11.11 -5.12 -0.37
N ASN A 260 -12.36 -4.72 -0.23
CA ASN A 260 -12.75 -3.34 0.03
C ASN A 260 -12.68 -2.99 1.52
N GLY A 261 -12.18 -1.82 1.86
CA GLY A 261 -12.19 -1.30 3.22
C GLY A 261 -13.61 -1.02 3.73
N ALA A 262 -13.80 -1.13 5.04
CA ALA A 262 -15.10 -0.86 5.66
C ALA A 262 -15.41 0.64 5.72
N ASN A 263 -16.69 1.01 5.56
CA ASN A 263 -17.14 2.37 5.77
C ASN A 263 -17.09 2.78 7.24
N GLY A 264 -16.90 4.07 7.50
CA GLY A 264 -17.02 4.66 8.83
C GLY A 264 -18.41 4.47 9.43
N VAL A 265 -18.50 4.45 10.76
CA VAL A 265 -19.75 4.29 11.52
C VAL A 265 -20.01 5.53 12.36
N THR A 266 -21.27 5.75 12.74
CA THR A 266 -21.70 7.00 13.39
C THR A 266 -22.22 6.73 14.80
N ALA A 267 -21.80 7.57 15.76
CA ALA A 267 -22.45 7.72 17.06
C ALA A 267 -22.98 9.15 17.21
N SER A 268 -24.16 9.33 17.79
CA SER A 268 -24.87 10.62 17.83
C SER A 268 -25.68 10.82 19.09
N LEU A 269 -25.78 12.09 19.55
CA LEU A 269 -26.70 12.50 20.61
C LEU A 269 -27.73 13.49 20.06
N ALA A 270 -28.96 13.40 20.58
CA ALA A 270 -30.01 14.36 20.28
C ALA A 270 -29.88 15.67 21.08
N SER A 271 -29.36 15.60 22.30
CA SER A 271 -29.14 16.77 23.18
C SER A 271 -27.88 16.60 24.04
N PRO A 272 -26.84 17.44 23.84
CA PRO A 272 -26.66 18.38 22.72
C PRO A 272 -26.78 17.66 21.36
N SER A 273 -27.19 18.35 20.30
CA SER A 273 -27.31 17.75 18.95
C SER A 273 -25.93 17.66 18.31
N TRP A 274 -25.33 16.48 18.32
CA TRP A 274 -24.02 16.29 17.71
C TRP A 274 -23.76 14.82 17.35
N ALA A 275 -22.85 14.59 16.40
CA ALA A 275 -22.41 13.26 16.01
C ALA A 275 -20.90 13.21 15.71
N VAL A 276 -20.36 12.00 15.76
CA VAL A 276 -19.02 11.69 15.28
C VAL A 276 -19.11 10.49 14.35
N VAL A 277 -18.44 10.60 13.20
CA VAL A 277 -18.29 9.51 12.24
C VAL A 277 -16.85 9.04 12.30
N SER A 278 -16.66 7.75 12.56
CA SER A 278 -15.34 7.14 12.59
C SER A 278 -14.69 7.11 11.22
N ALA A 279 -13.39 6.84 11.20
CA ALA A 279 -12.66 6.71 9.97
C ALA A 279 -12.88 5.35 9.30
N ALA A 280 -12.68 5.32 7.99
CA ALA A 280 -12.89 4.14 7.16
C ALA A 280 -11.61 3.30 6.97
N GLY A 281 -11.78 2.02 6.64
CA GLY A 281 -10.65 1.10 6.41
C GLY A 281 -10.03 1.23 5.00
N GLY A 282 -8.77 0.81 4.83
CA GLY A 282 -8.10 0.78 3.53
C GLY A 282 -8.43 -0.46 2.69
N GLY A 283 -8.35 -0.36 1.37
CA GLY A 283 -8.53 -1.49 0.43
C GLY A 283 -7.24 -2.29 0.21
N GLY A 284 -7.32 -3.51 -0.29
CA GLY A 284 -6.13 -4.36 -0.50
C GLY A 284 -6.46 -5.74 -1.02
N TYR A 285 -5.68 -6.75 -0.66
CA TYR A 285 -6.07 -8.14 -0.88
C TYR A 285 -7.28 -8.51 -0.01
N ALA A 286 -7.24 -8.13 1.26
CA ALA A 286 -8.38 -8.00 2.15
C ALA A 286 -8.46 -6.53 2.61
N GLY A 287 -9.68 -6.01 2.75
CA GLY A 287 -9.91 -4.65 3.22
C GLY A 287 -9.83 -4.56 4.74
N GLY A 288 -9.31 -3.43 5.24
CA GLY A 288 -9.27 -3.11 6.66
C GLY A 288 -10.64 -2.75 7.24
N GLY A 289 -10.81 -2.95 8.54
CA GLY A 289 -12.02 -2.54 9.26
C GLY A 289 -12.07 -1.03 9.53
N SER A 290 -13.25 -0.51 9.85
CA SER A 290 -13.43 0.89 10.26
C SER A 290 -13.25 1.06 11.76
N GLY A 291 -13.00 2.30 12.19
CA GLY A 291 -12.93 2.64 13.62
C GLY A 291 -14.30 2.56 14.30
N ALA A 292 -14.32 2.42 15.62
CA ALA A 292 -15.54 2.61 16.41
C ALA A 292 -15.84 4.11 16.61
N ALA A 293 -17.09 4.42 16.96
CA ALA A 293 -17.54 5.77 17.28
C ALA A 293 -18.24 5.80 18.66
N VAL A 294 -17.99 6.87 19.43
CA VAL A 294 -18.58 7.05 20.76
C VAL A 294 -19.03 8.48 20.95
N ALA A 295 -20.21 8.60 21.52
CA ALA A 295 -20.80 9.85 21.92
C ALA A 295 -21.34 9.82 23.34
N ALA A 296 -21.00 10.83 24.14
CA ALA A 296 -21.47 10.91 25.52
C ALA A 296 -21.68 12.35 26.01
N ASN A 297 -22.61 12.50 26.96
CA ASN A 297 -22.93 13.74 27.67
C ASN A 297 -23.10 13.44 29.17
N TRP A 298 -22.66 14.37 30.02
CA TRP A 298 -22.71 14.27 31.49
C TRP A 298 -23.40 15.49 32.11
N SER A 299 -24.16 15.29 33.20
CA SER A 299 -24.93 16.37 33.86
C SER A 299 -24.09 17.25 34.78
N ASP A 300 -22.95 16.77 35.27
CA ASP A 300 -22.05 17.50 36.16
C ASP A 300 -21.15 18.52 35.42
N GLN A 301 -21.19 18.52 34.09
CA GLN A 301 -20.47 19.44 33.19
C GLN A 301 -21.32 20.68 32.78
N GLN A 302 -22.21 21.14 33.65
CA GLN A 302 -23.04 22.35 33.45
C GLN A 302 -22.25 23.64 33.71
N PRO A 303 -22.43 24.71 32.90
CA PRO A 303 -23.73 25.16 32.38
C PRO A 303 -24.02 24.86 30.90
N SER A 304 -23.08 24.29 30.13
CA SER A 304 -23.19 24.22 28.67
C SER A 304 -23.41 22.84 28.06
N GLY A 305 -23.47 21.76 28.85
CA GLY A 305 -23.77 20.41 28.34
C GLY A 305 -22.84 20.03 27.18
N ILE A 306 -21.55 19.90 27.46
CA ILE A 306 -20.56 19.63 26.42
C ILE A 306 -20.60 18.14 26.05
N GLY A 307 -21.17 17.84 24.89
CA GLY A 307 -21.08 16.52 24.28
C GLY A 307 -19.66 16.23 23.80
N VAL A 308 -19.10 15.08 24.20
CA VAL A 308 -17.75 14.65 23.80
C VAL A 308 -17.85 13.48 22.84
N GLY A 309 -17.13 13.61 21.72
CA GLY A 309 -17.14 12.61 20.66
C GLY A 309 -15.79 12.20 20.16
N ILE A 310 -15.67 10.88 19.98
CA ILE A 310 -14.49 10.25 19.43
C ILE A 310 -14.88 9.24 18.35
N GLY A 311 -14.25 9.38 17.18
CA GLY A 311 -14.30 8.43 16.08
C GLY A 311 -12.89 7.91 15.89
N ALA A 312 -12.69 6.62 16.12
CA ALA A 312 -11.37 6.02 16.01
C ALA A 312 -10.92 5.89 14.54
N ALA A 313 -9.63 5.65 14.35
CA ALA A 313 -9.04 5.45 13.04
C ALA A 313 -9.45 4.11 12.40
N GLY A 314 -9.32 4.01 11.08
CA GLY A 314 -9.53 2.77 10.33
C GLY A 314 -8.26 1.93 10.23
N GLY A 315 -8.45 0.64 9.95
CA GLY A 315 -7.37 -0.31 9.69
C GLY A 315 -6.87 -0.24 8.25
N GLY A 316 -5.61 -0.59 8.03
CA GLY A 316 -5.04 -0.71 6.68
C GLY A 316 -5.55 -1.96 5.95
N GLY A 317 -5.59 -1.89 4.62
CA GLY A 317 -5.81 -3.06 3.77
C GLY A 317 -4.56 -3.94 3.73
N SER A 318 -4.73 -5.20 3.35
CA SER A 318 -3.68 -6.20 3.40
C SER A 318 -2.88 -6.31 2.10
N ASP A 319 -1.64 -6.77 2.23
CA ASP A 319 -0.76 -7.04 1.09
C ASP A 319 -0.90 -8.49 0.60
N TYR A 320 -0.55 -8.72 -0.66
CA TYR A 320 -0.46 -10.04 -1.26
C TYR A 320 0.75 -10.12 -2.18
N VAL A 321 1.41 -11.29 -2.20
CA VAL A 321 2.48 -11.59 -3.16
C VAL A 321 2.30 -13.04 -3.60
N ASN A 322 2.31 -13.24 -4.92
CA ASN A 322 2.27 -14.55 -5.53
C ASN A 322 3.69 -15.12 -5.65
N SER A 323 4.04 -16.06 -4.78
CA SER A 323 5.37 -16.67 -4.71
C SER A 323 5.77 -17.47 -5.95
N THR A 324 4.81 -17.82 -6.81
CA THR A 324 5.09 -18.47 -8.10
C THR A 324 5.84 -17.52 -9.05
N TYR A 325 5.52 -16.21 -8.97
CA TYR A 325 6.06 -15.20 -9.88
C TYR A 325 7.06 -14.26 -9.22
N VAL A 326 7.04 -14.15 -7.89
CA VAL A 326 7.86 -13.18 -7.14
C VAL A 326 8.85 -13.89 -6.24
N SER A 327 10.12 -13.54 -6.37
CA SER A 327 11.19 -13.89 -5.44
C SER A 327 11.59 -12.70 -4.55
N SER A 328 12.13 -13.02 -3.38
CA SER A 328 12.64 -12.07 -2.38
C SER A 328 11.68 -10.91 -2.05
N PRO A 329 10.40 -11.19 -1.72
CA PRO A 329 9.47 -10.13 -1.40
C PRO A 329 9.83 -9.47 -0.07
N ALA A 330 9.71 -8.15 -0.01
CA ALA A 330 9.78 -7.39 1.23
C ALA A 330 8.56 -6.48 1.38
N ARG A 331 8.15 -6.23 2.62
CA ARG A 331 7.02 -5.37 2.98
C ARG A 331 7.47 -4.33 3.99
N SER A 332 7.05 -3.09 3.80
CA SER A 332 7.34 -1.98 4.71
C SER A 332 6.23 -0.93 4.62
N VAL A 333 6.28 0.10 5.44
CA VAL A 333 5.37 1.24 5.32
C VAL A 333 5.75 2.10 4.12
N ALA A 334 4.78 2.57 3.33
CA ALA A 334 5.04 3.48 2.22
C ALA A 334 5.33 4.91 2.72
N PRO A 335 6.17 5.68 2.01
CA PRO A 335 6.51 7.06 2.39
C PRO A 335 5.44 8.08 1.95
N ASN A 336 4.16 7.68 1.86
CA ASN A 336 3.06 8.54 1.39
C ASN A 336 2.09 8.98 2.51
N GLY A 337 2.43 8.74 3.77
CA GLY A 337 1.58 9.04 4.93
C GLY A 337 1.49 10.49 5.37
N ASN A 338 2.27 11.44 4.84
CA ASN A 338 2.05 12.86 5.18
C ASN A 338 1.04 13.49 4.22
N SER A 339 -0.25 13.34 4.50
CA SER A 339 -1.33 14.08 3.82
C SER A 339 -1.87 15.18 4.73
N GLY A 340 -1.82 16.42 4.25
CA GLY A 340 -2.66 17.48 4.80
C GLY A 340 -4.13 17.24 4.45
N ASN A 341 -5.02 18.02 5.05
CA ASN A 341 -6.44 17.99 4.68
C ASN A 341 -6.62 18.27 3.17
N ASP A 342 -7.70 17.77 2.60
CA ASP A 342 -8.09 17.94 1.19
C ASP A 342 -7.12 17.37 0.14
N VAL A 343 -6.16 16.54 0.55
CA VAL A 343 -5.18 15.94 -0.37
C VAL A 343 -5.27 14.42 -0.35
N ARG A 344 -5.57 13.84 -1.52
CA ARG A 344 -5.40 12.40 -1.78
C ARG A 344 -3.97 12.12 -2.20
N LYS A 345 -3.30 11.19 -1.51
CA LYS A 345 -1.96 10.70 -1.89
C LYS A 345 -2.05 9.32 -2.56
N PRO A 346 -1.83 9.22 -3.88
CA PRO A 346 -1.96 7.97 -4.61
C PRO A 346 -0.94 6.92 -4.16
N GLY A 347 -1.19 5.70 -4.63
CA GLY A 347 -0.20 4.64 -4.69
C GLY A 347 0.88 4.93 -5.73
N TYR A 348 1.77 3.96 -5.93
CA TYR A 348 2.92 4.08 -6.80
C TYR A 348 3.29 2.72 -7.37
N ILE A 349 3.78 2.67 -8.60
CA ILE A 349 4.40 1.47 -9.17
C ILE A 349 5.66 1.90 -9.92
N LYS A 350 6.78 1.30 -9.54
CA LYS A 350 8.05 1.40 -10.26
C LYS A 350 8.55 0.02 -10.62
N LEU A 351 8.99 -0.11 -11.87
CA LEU A 351 9.63 -1.28 -12.43
C LEU A 351 11.06 -0.92 -12.81
N THR A 352 12.03 -1.74 -12.43
CA THR A 352 13.45 -1.54 -12.76
C THR A 352 14.03 -2.84 -13.30
N TRP A 353 14.65 -2.79 -14.47
CA TRP A 353 15.26 -3.95 -15.13
C TRP A 353 16.56 -3.57 -15.83
N THR A 354 17.29 -4.58 -16.26
CA THR A 354 18.49 -4.43 -17.06
C THR A 354 18.17 -4.77 -18.51
N ALA A 355 18.55 -3.89 -19.45
CA ALA A 355 18.38 -4.09 -20.88
C ALA A 355 19.73 -4.04 -21.61
N VAL A 356 19.81 -4.73 -22.74
CA VAL A 356 21.05 -4.89 -23.52
C VAL A 356 21.24 -3.82 -24.60
N SER A 357 20.20 -3.05 -24.94
CA SER A 357 20.19 -2.17 -26.11
C SER A 357 19.52 -0.82 -25.89
N SER A 358 18.35 -0.76 -25.23
CA SER A 358 17.65 0.51 -24.95
C SER A 358 16.60 0.37 -23.85
N CYS A 359 16.21 1.53 -23.28
CA CYS A 359 15.05 1.64 -22.39
C CYS A 359 13.85 2.16 -23.18
N PRO A 360 12.74 1.42 -23.25
CA PRO A 360 11.47 1.91 -23.78
C PRO A 360 10.78 2.91 -22.85
#